data_AF-A0A397GHP9-F1
#
_entry.id   AF-A0A397GHP9-F1
#
_cell.length_a   1.000
_cell.length_b   1.000
_cell.length_c   1.000
_cell.angle_alpha   90.00
_cell.angle_beta   90.00
_cell.angle_gamma   90.00
#
_symmetry.space_group_name_H-M   'P 1'
#
loop_
_entity.id
_entity.type
_entity.pdbx_description
1 polymer ?
#
loop_
_entity_poly.entity_id
_entity_poly.type
_entity_poly.pdbx_seq_one_letter_code
_entity_poly.pdbx_strand_id
1 'polypeptide(L)'
;MQNKDHRTKGNEAIKQNNYLKAWKEYTRALIKDSRNPILWCNRSLACLKGGWPELALVDTVKAEELCISDVNKLNNDVELQKLLFKSRYRYAEAMAALGIPILAGRAYHLLLKEFEFYSIVSDSDRKLCNVKGDIYLQLANVQRSVLREQANEDKIIITNEGSGWYKFKGNYPWDCRLHNRLSREFLEKMQKSLNFASQNKLEIKEVSFYEDNNNNYIDQSQINNNKFKELGIVAKQDISDGEFLLEEDPFITVHNHDQLRCDFCFHKLTESSNDSKYPVKFPCLNSECKEFFCDSKCYNSAMNLYHQQLCGKNIDNLIKYAQNDLDGINLLVLFALKLFAIAKNRNICPLDIDEIKHLSRNSTHPRIYNDHNIFGSDIEFAYTEILKVLNISLFDLRYDFWVFITILALVEPNAFEGPPKHEDPEISPETAALFSLSSLLNHNCDPNTFHFEALSESYIFDDQHTMKFWRMVYKEKGSHSFRMFVISNKAIKKGEEIFFSYVDENQSKFRRQGNLLITFRFECNCNRCKVEIGKYVQKPVAWNLYYLENE
;
A
#
# COMPACT_ATOMS: atom_id res chain seq x y z
N MET A 1 28.80 -34.99 0.26
CA MET A 1 27.69 -34.24 -0.40
C MET A 1 28.25 -32.90 -0.88
N GLN A 2 28.40 -32.69 -2.19
CA GLN A 2 28.83 -31.38 -2.72
C GLN A 2 27.76 -30.33 -2.40
N ASN A 3 28.18 -29.19 -1.85
CA ASN A 3 27.28 -28.09 -1.52
C ASN A 3 26.79 -27.44 -2.82
N LYS A 4 25.63 -27.87 -3.33
CA LYS A 4 25.03 -27.32 -4.56
C LYS A 4 24.80 -25.81 -4.41
N ASP A 5 25.13 -25.05 -5.45
CA ASP A 5 24.82 -23.62 -5.52
C ASP A 5 23.29 -23.36 -5.48
N HIS A 6 22.90 -22.18 -5.01
CA HIS A 6 21.51 -21.77 -4.83
C HIS A 6 20.69 -21.81 -6.13
N ARG A 7 21.28 -21.50 -7.29
CA ARG A 7 20.58 -21.64 -8.58
C ARG A 7 20.14 -23.09 -8.83
N THR A 8 21.02 -24.05 -8.57
CA THR A 8 20.73 -25.49 -8.73
C THR A 8 19.66 -25.95 -7.75
N LYS A 9 19.73 -25.51 -6.49
CA LYS A 9 18.70 -25.80 -5.48
C LYS A 9 17.33 -25.22 -5.88
N GLY A 10 17.31 -24.01 -6.45
CA GLY A 10 16.10 -23.40 -6.99
C GLY A 10 15.50 -24.20 -8.16
N ASN A 11 16.35 -24.62 -9.11
CA ASN A 11 15.91 -25.45 -10.24
C ASN A 11 15.32 -26.80 -9.78
N GLU A 12 15.92 -27.44 -8.79
CA GLU A 12 15.40 -28.68 -8.18
C GLU A 12 14.04 -28.44 -7.50
N ALA A 13 13.89 -27.32 -6.79
CA ALA A 13 12.63 -26.97 -6.17
C ALA A 13 11.52 -26.70 -7.20
N ILE A 14 11.83 -26.10 -8.36
CA ILE A 14 10.87 -25.98 -9.48
C ILE A 14 10.40 -27.37 -9.95
N LYS A 15 11.32 -28.32 -10.15
CA LYS A 15 10.96 -29.69 -10.57
C LYS A 15 10.10 -30.43 -9.55
N GLN A 16 10.19 -30.05 -8.28
CA GLN A 16 9.41 -30.58 -7.17
C GLN A 16 8.10 -29.81 -6.92
N ASN A 17 7.74 -28.86 -7.80
CA ASN A 17 6.60 -27.94 -7.62
C ASN A 17 6.64 -27.13 -6.30
N ASN A 18 7.83 -26.98 -5.70
CA ASN A 18 8.02 -26.19 -4.48
C ASN A 18 8.47 -24.77 -4.83
N TYR A 19 7.51 -23.96 -5.28
CA TYR A 19 7.77 -22.63 -5.83
C TYR A 19 8.26 -21.63 -4.77
N LEU A 20 7.77 -21.74 -3.52
CA LEU A 20 8.27 -20.92 -2.41
C LEU A 20 9.75 -21.18 -2.12
N LYS A 21 10.15 -22.46 -2.09
CA LYS A 21 11.56 -22.82 -1.92
C LYS A 21 12.38 -22.35 -3.11
N ALA A 22 11.89 -22.53 -4.34
CA ALA A 22 12.56 -22.03 -5.53
C ALA A 22 12.80 -20.51 -5.46
N TRP A 23 11.77 -19.74 -5.11
CA TRP A 23 11.87 -18.30 -4.89
C TRP A 23 12.94 -17.95 -3.85
N LYS A 24 12.92 -18.61 -2.68
CA LYS A 24 13.90 -18.38 -1.60
C LYS A 24 15.33 -18.66 -2.05
N GLU A 25 15.56 -19.75 -2.80
CA GLU A 25 16.88 -20.09 -3.31
C GLU A 25 17.35 -19.11 -4.39
N TYR A 26 16.50 -18.72 -5.34
CA TYR A 26 16.87 -17.72 -6.35
C TYR A 26 17.14 -16.35 -5.73
N THR A 27 16.37 -15.93 -4.74
CA THR A 27 16.64 -14.70 -3.98
C THR A 27 18.00 -14.76 -3.27
N ARG A 28 18.37 -15.90 -2.65
CA ARG A 28 19.72 -16.07 -2.07
C ARG A 28 20.84 -16.03 -3.12
N ALA A 29 20.59 -16.52 -4.32
CA ALA A 29 21.53 -16.40 -5.43
C ALA A 29 21.66 -14.93 -5.89
N LEU A 30 20.54 -14.21 -6.01
CA LEU A 30 20.50 -12.78 -6.38
C LEU A 30 21.17 -11.87 -5.34
N ILE A 31 21.13 -12.22 -4.05
CA ILE A 31 21.91 -11.49 -3.02
C ILE A 31 23.42 -11.53 -3.33
N LYS A 32 23.91 -12.60 -3.96
CA LYS A 32 25.32 -12.75 -4.34
C LYS A 32 25.62 -12.15 -5.71
N ASP A 33 24.69 -12.26 -6.64
CA ASP A 33 24.83 -11.79 -8.03
C ASP A 33 23.50 -11.19 -8.52
N SER A 34 23.25 -9.94 -8.12
CA SER A 34 21.98 -9.25 -8.39
C SER A 34 21.83 -8.80 -9.84
N ARG A 35 22.90 -8.86 -10.63
CA ARG A 35 22.89 -8.49 -12.06
C ARG A 35 22.84 -9.71 -12.99
N ASN A 36 22.48 -10.88 -12.46
CA ASN A 36 22.37 -12.10 -13.25
C ASN A 36 20.98 -12.22 -13.92
N PRO A 37 20.85 -12.05 -15.26
CA PRO A 37 19.55 -12.13 -15.93
C PRO A 37 18.91 -13.51 -15.82
N ILE A 38 19.71 -14.58 -15.70
CA ILE A 38 19.19 -15.95 -15.57
C ILE A 38 18.48 -16.14 -14.24
N LEU A 39 19.01 -15.56 -13.15
CA LEU A 39 18.41 -15.67 -11.83
C LEU A 39 17.07 -14.93 -11.75
N TRP A 40 16.99 -13.71 -12.28
CA TRP A 40 15.74 -12.95 -12.37
C TRP A 40 14.69 -13.69 -13.21
N CYS A 41 15.09 -14.16 -14.40
CA CYS A 41 14.20 -14.94 -15.25
C CYS A 41 13.75 -16.24 -14.54
N ASN A 42 14.64 -16.94 -13.83
CA ASN A 42 14.26 -18.13 -13.07
C ASN A 42 13.33 -17.82 -11.89
N ARG A 43 13.54 -16.70 -11.19
CA ARG A 43 12.68 -16.26 -10.10
C ARG A 43 11.30 -15.83 -10.60
N SER A 44 11.20 -15.18 -11.76
CA SER A 44 9.90 -14.86 -12.37
C SER A 44 9.04 -16.09 -12.65
N LEU A 45 9.65 -17.21 -13.04
CA LEU A 45 8.94 -18.49 -13.15
C LEU A 45 8.43 -19.00 -11.81
N ALA A 46 9.25 -18.91 -10.76
CA ALA A 46 8.83 -19.30 -9.42
C ALA A 46 7.67 -18.42 -8.94
N CYS A 47 7.73 -17.11 -9.20
CA CYS A 47 6.65 -16.16 -8.94
C CYS A 47 5.37 -16.56 -9.67
N LEU A 48 5.43 -16.71 -10.99
CA LEU A 48 4.27 -17.05 -11.82
C LEU A 48 3.63 -18.39 -11.42
N LYS A 49 4.44 -19.43 -11.21
CA LYS A 49 3.94 -20.75 -10.80
C LYS A 49 3.47 -20.81 -9.35
N GLY A 50 4.04 -19.95 -8.49
CA GLY A 50 3.63 -19.77 -7.10
C GLY A 50 2.37 -18.93 -6.93
N GLY A 51 1.83 -18.39 -8.02
CA GLY A 51 0.64 -17.54 -8.00
C GLY A 51 0.93 -16.09 -7.63
N TRP A 52 2.15 -15.58 -7.85
CA TRP A 52 2.54 -14.17 -7.62
C TRP A 52 2.86 -13.47 -8.96
N PRO A 53 1.88 -13.31 -9.87
CA PRO A 53 2.13 -12.80 -11.22
C PRO A 53 2.63 -11.34 -11.23
N GLU A 54 2.25 -10.52 -10.25
CA GLU A 54 2.75 -9.15 -10.09
C GLU A 54 4.26 -9.09 -9.86
N LEU A 55 4.80 -10.05 -9.10
CA LEU A 55 6.24 -10.17 -8.88
C LEU A 55 6.95 -10.77 -10.10
N ALA A 56 6.27 -11.68 -10.80
CA ALA A 56 6.79 -12.25 -12.05
C ALA A 56 6.97 -11.17 -13.11
N LEU A 57 6.00 -10.25 -13.23
CA LEU A 57 6.04 -9.13 -14.16
C LEU A 57 7.32 -8.30 -13.98
N VAL A 58 7.57 -7.81 -12.76
CA VAL A 58 8.74 -6.97 -12.50
C VAL A 58 10.06 -7.74 -12.58
N ASP A 59 10.09 -9.01 -12.18
CA ASP A 59 11.28 -9.86 -12.36
C ASP A 59 11.61 -10.08 -13.85
N THR A 60 10.61 -10.14 -14.73
CA THR A 60 10.84 -10.23 -16.18
C THR A 60 11.42 -8.95 -16.78
N VAL A 61 10.98 -7.78 -16.29
CA VAL A 61 11.56 -6.48 -16.71
C VAL A 61 13.01 -6.36 -16.27
N LYS A 62 13.34 -6.78 -15.03
CA LYS A 62 14.72 -6.84 -14.53
C LYS A 62 15.62 -7.75 -15.38
N ALA A 63 15.12 -8.94 -15.73
CA ALA A 63 15.85 -9.85 -16.59
C ALA A 63 16.05 -9.28 -18.01
N GLU A 64 15.03 -8.64 -18.57
CA GLU A 64 15.08 -7.99 -19.87
C GLU A 64 16.11 -6.85 -19.90
N GLU A 65 16.07 -5.92 -18.93
CA GLU A 65 17.01 -4.80 -18.84
C GLU A 65 18.47 -5.28 -18.86
N LEU A 66 18.76 -6.35 -18.11
CA LEU A 66 20.09 -6.96 -18.10
C LEU A 66 20.45 -7.62 -19.43
N CYS A 67 19.49 -8.26 -20.12
CA CYS A 67 19.74 -8.87 -21.43
C CYS A 67 20.05 -7.82 -22.51
N ILE A 68 19.34 -6.69 -22.49
CA ILE A 68 19.48 -5.64 -23.53
C ILE A 68 20.55 -4.59 -23.18
N SER A 69 21.16 -4.66 -21.99
CA SER A 69 22.18 -3.70 -21.53
C SER A 69 23.43 -3.63 -22.42
N ASP A 70 23.72 -4.70 -23.16
CA ASP A 70 24.78 -4.74 -24.19
C ASP A 70 24.22 -5.38 -25.47
N VAL A 71 23.80 -4.54 -26.40
CA VAL A 71 23.20 -4.96 -27.68
C VAL A 71 24.17 -5.77 -28.53
N ASN A 72 25.48 -5.46 -28.48
CA ASN A 72 26.49 -6.22 -29.22
C ASN A 72 26.63 -7.63 -28.67
N LYS A 73 26.61 -7.77 -27.34
CA LYS A 73 26.58 -9.09 -26.70
C LYS A 73 25.29 -9.84 -27.05
N LEU A 74 24.13 -9.19 -26.96
CA LEU A 74 22.84 -9.79 -27.30
C LEU A 74 22.80 -10.34 -28.73
N ASN A 75 23.32 -9.58 -29.71
CA ASN A 75 23.32 -10.00 -31.11
C ASN A 75 24.20 -11.24 -31.36
N ASN A 76 25.23 -11.47 -30.55
CA ASN A 76 26.20 -12.55 -30.72
C ASN A 76 25.99 -13.74 -29.77
N ASP A 77 25.13 -13.61 -28.74
CA ASP A 77 24.90 -14.62 -27.72
C ASP A 77 23.50 -15.25 -27.85
N VAL A 78 23.44 -16.42 -28.50
CA VAL A 78 22.21 -17.19 -28.71
C VAL A 78 21.50 -17.54 -27.40
N GLU A 79 22.25 -17.82 -26.33
CA GLU A 79 21.64 -18.16 -25.04
C GLU A 79 21.03 -16.92 -24.37
N LEU A 80 21.65 -15.75 -24.55
CA LEU A 80 21.10 -14.47 -24.11
C LEU A 80 19.83 -14.09 -24.88
N GLN A 81 19.79 -14.35 -26.20
CA GLN A 81 18.58 -14.16 -27.01
C GLN A 81 17.43 -15.07 -26.54
N LYS A 82 17.71 -16.35 -26.27
CA LYS A 82 16.71 -17.30 -25.73
C LYS A 82 16.20 -16.85 -24.37
N LEU A 83 17.10 -16.32 -23.54
CA LEU A 83 16.75 -15.81 -22.22
C LEU A 83 15.84 -14.58 -22.31
N LEU A 84 16.12 -13.66 -23.23
CA LEU A 84 15.27 -12.49 -23.51
C LEU A 84 13.87 -12.92 -23.99
N PHE A 85 13.79 -13.84 -24.97
CA PHE A 85 12.52 -14.40 -25.43
C PHE A 85 11.71 -15.00 -24.28
N LYS A 86 12.37 -15.83 -23.46
CA LYS A 86 11.75 -16.46 -22.28
C LYS A 86 11.25 -15.45 -21.26
N SER A 87 11.98 -14.34 -21.07
CA SER A 87 11.58 -13.27 -20.17
C SER A 87 10.30 -12.57 -20.65
N ARG A 88 10.29 -12.13 -21.92
CA ARG A 88 9.14 -11.45 -22.52
C ARG A 88 7.91 -12.35 -22.65
N TYR A 89 8.10 -13.64 -22.94
CA TYR A 89 7.01 -14.61 -22.88
C TYR A 89 6.39 -14.68 -21.49
N ARG A 90 7.21 -14.71 -20.43
CA ARG A 90 6.73 -14.73 -19.04
C ARG A 90 6.08 -13.41 -18.62
N TYR A 91 6.51 -12.29 -19.18
CA TYR A 91 5.83 -11.00 -19.01
C TYR A 91 4.40 -11.08 -19.54
N ALA A 92 4.20 -11.64 -20.74
CA ALA A 92 2.87 -11.85 -21.31
C ALA A 92 2.01 -12.82 -20.47
N GLU A 93 2.59 -13.91 -19.95
CA GLU A 93 1.90 -14.81 -19.02
C GLU A 93 1.52 -14.13 -17.70
N ALA A 94 2.40 -13.26 -17.16
CA ALA A 94 2.12 -12.52 -15.94
C ALA A 94 0.96 -11.53 -16.16
N MET A 95 0.95 -10.78 -17.26
CA MET A 95 -0.15 -9.89 -17.65
C MET A 95 -1.48 -10.65 -17.80
N ALA A 96 -1.44 -11.84 -18.39
CA ALA A 96 -2.61 -12.70 -18.50
C ALA A 96 -3.12 -13.16 -17.12
N ALA A 97 -2.22 -13.60 -16.24
CA ALA A 97 -2.54 -14.03 -14.88
C ALA A 97 -3.01 -12.88 -13.97
N LEU A 98 -2.61 -11.63 -14.27
CA LEU A 98 -3.15 -10.42 -13.65
C LEU A 98 -4.54 -10.03 -14.17
N GLY A 99 -5.07 -10.74 -15.15
CA GLY A 99 -6.38 -10.46 -15.73
C GLY A 99 -6.40 -9.22 -16.62
N ILE A 100 -5.28 -8.89 -17.26
CA ILE A 100 -5.14 -7.75 -18.19
C ILE A 100 -4.98 -8.26 -19.63
N PRO A 101 -6.03 -8.87 -20.23
CA PRO A 101 -5.89 -9.63 -21.47
C PRO A 101 -5.50 -8.75 -22.66
N ILE A 102 -5.89 -7.47 -22.69
CA ILE A 102 -5.47 -6.56 -23.77
C ILE A 102 -3.95 -6.37 -23.81
N LEU A 103 -3.30 -6.22 -22.65
CA LEU A 103 -1.85 -6.05 -22.56
C LEU A 103 -1.15 -7.40 -22.79
N ALA A 104 -1.69 -8.49 -22.27
CA ALA A 104 -1.17 -9.84 -22.52
C ALA A 104 -1.17 -10.18 -24.02
N GLY A 105 -2.29 -9.96 -24.71
CA GLY A 105 -2.42 -10.23 -26.14
C GLY A 105 -1.44 -9.41 -26.98
N ARG A 106 -1.32 -8.11 -26.67
CA ARG A 106 -0.32 -7.22 -27.31
C ARG A 106 1.11 -7.67 -27.06
N ALA A 107 1.44 -8.10 -25.84
CA ALA A 107 2.77 -8.58 -25.49
C ALA A 107 3.14 -9.85 -26.27
N TYR A 108 2.19 -10.77 -26.47
CA TYR A 108 2.38 -11.97 -27.29
C TYR A 108 2.65 -11.66 -28.76
N HIS A 109 1.87 -10.76 -29.37
CA HIS A 109 2.08 -10.36 -30.76
C HIS A 109 3.38 -9.57 -30.95
N LEU A 110 3.74 -8.71 -29.99
CA LEU A 110 5.01 -7.99 -30.02
C LEU A 110 6.20 -8.96 -30.00
N LEU A 111 6.14 -9.98 -29.15
CA LEU A 111 7.15 -11.04 -29.06
C LEU A 111 7.37 -11.73 -30.43
N LEU A 112 6.30 -12.02 -31.17
CA LEU A 112 6.40 -12.62 -32.50
C LEU A 112 7.10 -11.72 -33.51
N LYS A 113 6.74 -10.42 -33.51
CA LYS A 113 7.30 -9.42 -34.42
C LYS A 113 8.79 -9.21 -34.18
N GLU A 114 9.20 -9.12 -32.92
CA GLU A 114 10.60 -8.84 -32.57
C GLU A 114 11.52 -10.04 -32.82
N PHE A 115 10.99 -11.26 -32.67
CA PHE A 115 11.75 -12.49 -32.86
C PHE A 115 11.51 -13.17 -34.23
N GLU A 116 10.86 -12.48 -35.17
CA GLU A 116 10.54 -13.00 -36.51
C GLU A 116 11.79 -13.59 -37.19
N PHE A 117 12.89 -12.86 -37.18
CA PHE A 117 14.14 -13.22 -37.86
C PHE A 117 15.12 -14.03 -37.00
N TYR A 118 14.77 -14.30 -35.73
CA TYR A 118 15.63 -15.06 -34.84
C TYR A 118 15.39 -16.57 -35.01
N SER A 119 16.43 -17.31 -35.43
CA SER A 119 16.36 -18.77 -35.57
C SER A 119 16.22 -19.52 -34.24
N ILE A 120 16.20 -18.80 -33.11
CA ILE A 120 16.16 -19.35 -31.76
C ILE A 120 14.75 -19.69 -31.25
N VAL A 121 13.70 -19.19 -31.92
CA VAL A 121 12.31 -19.44 -31.55
C VAL A 121 11.76 -20.57 -32.41
N SER A 122 11.29 -21.64 -31.76
CA SER A 122 10.73 -22.79 -32.47
C SER A 122 9.39 -22.47 -33.13
N ASP A 123 9.03 -23.17 -34.20
CA ASP A 123 7.71 -23.01 -34.84
C ASP A 123 6.56 -23.29 -33.87
N SER A 124 6.78 -24.21 -32.91
CA SER A 124 5.83 -24.49 -31.83
C SER A 124 5.63 -23.28 -30.92
N ASP A 125 6.72 -22.60 -30.52
CA ASP A 125 6.63 -21.40 -29.69
C ASP A 125 5.95 -20.25 -30.44
N ARG A 126 6.26 -20.09 -31.74
CA ARG A 126 5.60 -19.08 -32.60
C ARG A 126 4.10 -19.33 -32.67
N LYS A 127 3.69 -20.56 -32.96
CA LYS A 127 2.27 -20.94 -33.02
C LYS A 127 1.58 -20.70 -31.68
N LEU A 128 2.21 -21.07 -30.57
CA LEU A 128 1.66 -20.88 -29.24
C LEU A 128 1.47 -19.38 -28.91
N CYS A 129 2.47 -18.55 -29.18
CA CYS A 129 2.37 -17.10 -28.96
C CYS A 129 1.27 -16.47 -29.82
N ASN A 130 1.13 -16.91 -31.08
CA ASN A 130 0.10 -16.38 -31.97
C ASN A 130 -1.31 -16.71 -31.44
N VAL A 131 -1.55 -17.98 -31.11
CA VAL A 131 -2.82 -18.45 -30.55
C VAL A 131 -3.14 -17.71 -29.25
N LYS A 132 -2.18 -17.59 -28.32
CA LYS A 132 -2.40 -16.86 -27.07
C LYS A 132 -2.66 -15.37 -27.31
N GLY A 133 -1.92 -14.74 -28.21
CA GLY A 133 -2.13 -13.34 -28.60
C GLY A 133 -3.57 -13.10 -29.05
N ASP A 134 -4.05 -13.93 -29.98
CA ASP A 134 -5.41 -13.82 -30.53
C ASP A 134 -6.48 -14.07 -29.46
N ILE A 135 -6.32 -15.12 -28.65
CA ILE A 135 -7.25 -15.44 -27.55
C ILE A 135 -7.37 -14.27 -26.57
N TYR A 136 -6.24 -13.69 -26.13
CA TYR A 136 -6.30 -12.60 -25.16
C TYR A 136 -6.82 -11.28 -25.76
N LEU A 137 -6.57 -11.01 -27.04
CA LEU A 137 -7.22 -9.85 -27.70
C LEU A 137 -8.72 -10.05 -27.90
N GLN A 138 -9.16 -11.28 -28.22
CA GLN A 138 -10.58 -11.62 -28.29
C GLN A 138 -11.24 -11.47 -26.91
N LEU A 139 -10.61 -11.99 -25.85
CA LEU A 139 -11.07 -11.81 -24.46
C LEU A 139 -11.20 -10.33 -24.09
N ALA A 140 -10.24 -9.49 -24.47
CA ALA A 140 -10.32 -8.05 -24.22
C ALA A 140 -11.50 -7.37 -24.95
N ASN A 141 -11.84 -7.83 -26.16
CA ASN A 141 -13.00 -7.31 -26.89
C ASN A 141 -14.31 -7.73 -26.25
N VAL A 142 -14.42 -8.98 -25.79
CA VAL A 142 -15.58 -9.49 -25.04
C VAL A 142 -15.75 -8.72 -23.72
N GLN A 143 -14.66 -8.52 -22.97
CA GLN A 143 -14.70 -7.69 -21.76
C GLN A 143 -15.26 -6.29 -22.04
N ARG A 144 -14.82 -5.65 -23.14
CA ARG A 144 -15.32 -4.33 -23.54
C ARG A 144 -16.78 -4.34 -23.97
N SER A 145 -17.24 -5.37 -24.69
CA SER A 145 -18.65 -5.45 -25.13
C SER A 145 -19.58 -5.65 -23.94
N VAL A 146 -19.20 -6.53 -23.02
CA VAL A 146 -19.97 -6.77 -21.78
C VAL A 146 -20.05 -5.51 -20.92
N LEU A 147 -18.94 -4.80 -20.72
CA LEU A 147 -18.94 -3.53 -19.98
C LEU A 147 -19.88 -2.47 -20.63
N ARG A 148 -20.00 -2.48 -21.96
CA ARG A 148 -20.90 -1.57 -22.69
C ARG A 148 -22.37 -1.98 -22.60
N GLU A 149 -22.67 -3.27 -22.67
CA GLU A 149 -24.04 -3.79 -22.54
C GLU A 149 -24.56 -3.64 -21.10
N GLN A 150 -23.69 -3.82 -20.10
CA GLN A 150 -24.02 -3.69 -18.68
C GLN A 150 -24.25 -2.24 -18.23
N ALA A 151 -23.76 -1.24 -18.98
CA ALA A 151 -24.12 0.16 -18.75
C ALA A 151 -25.62 0.44 -18.99
N ASN A 152 -26.35 -0.49 -19.63
CA ASN A 152 -27.74 -0.31 -20.03
C ASN A 152 -28.77 -1.15 -19.25
N GLU A 153 -28.38 -2.12 -18.39
CA GLU A 153 -29.33 -2.94 -17.63
C GLU A 153 -28.88 -3.26 -16.18
N ASP A 154 -29.76 -2.98 -15.21
CA ASP A 154 -29.58 -3.14 -13.75
C ASP A 154 -29.59 -4.61 -13.22
N LYS A 155 -29.28 -5.62 -14.04
CA LYS A 155 -29.36 -7.03 -13.61
C LYS A 155 -28.08 -7.81 -13.88
N ILE A 156 -27.41 -8.17 -12.79
CA ILE A 156 -26.16 -8.94 -12.77
C ILE A 156 -26.47 -10.44 -12.61
N ILE A 157 -25.91 -11.30 -13.48
CA ILE A 157 -25.86 -12.76 -13.34
C ILE A 157 -24.39 -13.20 -13.33
N ILE A 158 -24.01 -14.05 -12.37
CA ILE A 158 -22.62 -14.50 -12.10
C ILE A 158 -22.47 -15.99 -12.40
N THR A 159 -21.36 -16.39 -13.01
CA THR A 159 -20.94 -17.79 -13.20
C THR A 159 -19.62 -18.07 -12.46
N ASN A 160 -19.49 -19.27 -11.91
CA ASN A 160 -18.45 -19.67 -10.94
C ASN A 160 -17.26 -20.44 -11.54
N GLU A 161 -16.97 -20.35 -12.84
CA GLU A 161 -15.97 -21.23 -13.47
C GLU A 161 -14.98 -20.47 -14.38
N GLY A 162 -13.68 -20.48 -14.02
CA GLY A 162 -12.57 -20.36 -14.97
C GLY A 162 -11.51 -19.26 -14.72
N SER A 163 -10.24 -19.69 -14.56
CA SER A 163 -8.96 -18.95 -14.53
C SER A 163 -8.72 -17.93 -13.38
N GLY A 164 -7.75 -18.28 -12.51
CA GLY A 164 -7.56 -17.70 -11.18
C GLY A 164 -6.96 -16.29 -11.15
N TRP A 165 -7.65 -15.41 -10.44
CA TRP A 165 -7.14 -14.12 -9.98
C TRP A 165 -6.27 -14.33 -8.74
N TYR A 166 -5.14 -13.62 -8.66
CA TYR A 166 -4.33 -13.62 -7.43
C TYR A 166 -5.02 -12.81 -6.34
N LYS A 167 -5.44 -13.48 -5.27
CA LYS A 167 -5.87 -12.85 -4.03
C LYS A 167 -4.64 -12.52 -3.18
N PHE A 168 -4.09 -11.31 -3.34
CA PHE A 168 -3.01 -10.83 -2.47
C PHE A 168 -3.53 -10.66 -1.04
N LYS A 169 -3.22 -11.61 -0.15
CA LYS A 169 -3.70 -11.59 1.24
C LYS A 169 -2.98 -10.59 2.14
N GLY A 170 -2.25 -9.63 1.56
CA GLY A 170 -1.39 -8.71 2.31
C GLY A 170 -0.14 -9.36 2.91
N ASN A 171 0.10 -10.65 2.66
CA ASN A 171 1.20 -11.40 3.26
C ASN A 171 1.88 -12.32 2.26
N TYR A 172 3.19 -12.10 2.07
CA TYR A 172 4.03 -13.03 1.35
C TYR A 172 4.63 -14.09 2.30
N PRO A 173 4.72 -15.38 1.91
CA PRO A 173 5.22 -16.43 2.81
C PRO A 173 6.70 -16.31 3.23
N TRP A 174 7.43 -15.35 2.67
CA TRP A 174 8.80 -15.00 3.06
C TRP A 174 8.87 -13.76 3.95
N ASP A 175 7.79 -13.01 4.13
CA ASP A 175 7.76 -11.86 5.02
C ASP A 175 7.46 -12.30 6.46
N CYS A 176 8.49 -12.29 7.30
CA CYS A 176 8.40 -12.68 8.70
C CYS A 176 8.05 -11.52 9.65
N ARG A 177 7.83 -10.30 9.15
CA ARG A 177 7.68 -9.10 9.98
C ARG A 177 6.42 -9.07 10.84
N LEU A 178 5.36 -9.77 10.43
CA LEU A 178 4.17 -9.97 11.28
C LEU A 178 4.51 -10.54 12.66
N HIS A 179 5.50 -11.44 12.74
CA HIS A 179 5.93 -12.00 14.02
C HIS A 179 6.74 -10.99 14.84
N ASN A 180 7.49 -10.12 14.18
CA ASN A 180 8.29 -9.07 14.83
C ASN A 180 7.42 -7.96 15.43
N ARG A 181 6.26 -7.68 14.82
CA ARG A 181 5.29 -6.70 15.32
C ARG A 181 4.86 -6.95 16.77
N LEU A 182 4.75 -8.23 17.16
CA LEU A 182 4.37 -8.64 18.51
C LEU A 182 5.58 -8.95 19.41
N SER A 183 6.80 -8.68 18.94
CA SER A 183 8.00 -8.92 19.74
C SER A 183 8.02 -8.00 20.96
N ARG A 184 8.36 -8.57 22.13
CA ARG A 184 8.37 -7.86 23.41
C ARG A 184 9.25 -6.60 23.36
N GLU A 185 10.46 -6.72 22.81
CA GLU A 185 11.41 -5.61 22.68
C GLU A 185 10.79 -4.43 21.92
N PHE A 186 10.08 -4.73 20.82
CA PHE A 186 9.47 -3.69 20.01
C PHE A 186 8.23 -3.07 20.66
N LEU A 187 7.36 -3.88 21.27
CA LEU A 187 6.21 -3.38 22.03
C LEU A 187 6.65 -2.49 23.20
N GLU A 188 7.75 -2.80 23.88
CA GLU A 188 8.34 -1.95 24.93
C GLU A 188 8.82 -0.60 24.37
N LYS A 189 9.40 -0.57 23.16
CA LYS A 189 9.79 0.68 22.48
C LYS A 189 8.56 1.53 22.11
N MET A 190 7.52 0.92 21.57
CA MET A 190 6.28 1.61 21.24
C MET A 190 5.57 2.13 22.50
N GLN A 191 5.52 1.32 23.56
CA GLN A 191 4.92 1.71 24.83
C GLN A 191 5.62 2.93 25.45
N LYS A 192 6.95 3.06 25.31
CA LYS A 192 7.68 4.27 25.74
C LYS A 192 7.21 5.51 24.98
N SER A 193 7.00 5.39 23.67
CA SER A 193 6.49 6.48 22.84
C SER A 193 5.06 6.85 23.22
N LEU A 194 4.20 5.84 23.42
CA LEU A 194 2.83 6.04 23.91
C LEU A 194 2.79 6.68 25.29
N ASN A 195 3.66 6.28 26.22
CA ASN A 195 3.72 6.88 27.56
C ASN A 195 4.01 8.38 27.50
N PHE A 196 4.88 8.82 26.57
CA PHE A 196 5.15 10.24 26.38
C PHE A 196 3.92 10.95 25.79
N ALA A 197 3.37 10.43 24.69
CA ALA A 197 2.25 11.04 23.97
C ALA A 197 0.93 11.06 24.76
N SER A 198 0.73 10.10 25.66
CA SER A 198 -0.48 9.95 26.48
C SER A 198 -0.32 10.36 27.94
N GLN A 199 0.84 10.92 28.32
CA GLN A 199 1.17 11.21 29.73
C GLN A 199 0.98 9.97 30.63
N ASN A 200 1.39 8.80 30.12
CA ASN A 200 1.35 7.50 30.79
C ASN A 200 -0.07 6.98 31.13
N LYS A 201 -1.13 7.51 30.50
CA LYS A 201 -2.51 7.06 30.72
C LYS A 201 -2.90 5.78 29.97
N LEU A 202 -2.16 5.43 28.91
CA LEU A 202 -2.55 4.40 27.95
C LEU A 202 -1.52 3.26 27.84
N GLU A 203 -1.98 2.06 27.50
CA GLU A 203 -1.17 0.84 27.35
C GLU A 203 -1.49 0.13 26.03
N ILE A 204 -0.46 -0.31 25.31
CA ILE A 204 -0.59 -1.14 24.11
C ILE A 204 -0.82 -2.59 24.56
N LYS A 205 -1.87 -3.23 24.03
CA LYS A 205 -2.17 -4.65 24.28
C LYS A 205 -2.51 -5.40 23.00
N GLU A 206 -2.30 -6.71 23.06
CA GLU A 206 -2.94 -7.63 22.14
C GLU A 206 -4.40 -7.79 22.57
N VAL A 207 -5.32 -7.37 21.70
CA VAL A 207 -6.77 -7.47 21.87
C VAL A 207 -7.32 -8.58 20.97
N SER A 208 -8.50 -9.10 21.28
CA SER A 208 -9.11 -10.21 20.53
C SER A 208 -10.51 -9.84 20.04
N PHE A 209 -10.73 -10.05 18.75
CA PHE A 209 -12.02 -9.85 18.10
C PHE A 209 -12.65 -11.21 17.75
N TYR A 210 -13.98 -11.29 17.84
CA TYR A 210 -14.73 -12.50 17.49
C TYR A 210 -15.17 -12.44 16.02
N GLU A 211 -14.92 -13.53 15.28
CA GLU A 211 -15.53 -13.74 13.97
C GLU A 211 -17.01 -14.15 14.15
N ASP A 212 -17.92 -13.50 13.43
CA ASP A 212 -19.35 -13.82 13.49
C ASP A 212 -19.65 -14.96 12.50
N ASN A 213 -19.90 -16.17 13.01
CA ASN A 213 -20.23 -17.37 12.22
C ASN A 213 -21.68 -17.31 11.69
N ASN A 214 -21.99 -16.36 10.80
CA ASN A 214 -23.28 -16.28 10.13
C ASN A 214 -23.29 -17.02 8.78
N ASN A 215 -22.75 -18.25 8.74
CA ASN A 215 -22.99 -19.21 7.67
C ASN A 215 -23.66 -20.45 8.27
N ASN A 216 -24.87 -20.79 7.79
CA ASN A 216 -25.68 -21.95 8.20
C ASN A 216 -25.06 -23.34 7.90
N TYR A 217 -23.74 -23.46 7.73
CA TYR A 217 -23.08 -24.73 7.37
C TYR A 217 -21.70 -24.90 8.03
N ILE A 218 -21.60 -24.69 9.34
CA ILE A 218 -20.42 -25.13 10.10
C ILE A 218 -20.86 -25.81 11.40
N ASP A 219 -20.32 -27.00 11.62
CA ASP A 219 -20.49 -27.85 12.80
C ASP A 219 -20.12 -27.08 14.08
N GLN A 220 -21.00 -27.16 15.09
CA GLN A 220 -20.92 -26.40 16.36
C GLN A 220 -19.70 -26.79 17.22
N SER A 221 -18.96 -27.83 16.83
CA SER A 221 -17.75 -28.30 17.49
C SER A 221 -16.50 -27.42 17.25
N GLN A 222 -16.51 -26.47 16.29
CA GLN A 222 -15.37 -25.57 16.00
C GLN A 222 -15.50 -24.12 16.53
N ILE A 223 -16.60 -23.80 17.23
CA ILE A 223 -16.97 -22.42 17.62
C ILE A 223 -15.95 -21.75 18.58
N ASN A 224 -15.14 -22.52 19.31
CA ASN A 224 -14.25 -21.97 20.34
C ASN A 224 -12.85 -21.52 19.87
N ASN A 225 -12.51 -21.62 18.56
CA ASN A 225 -11.14 -21.37 18.06
C ASN A 225 -10.94 -20.14 17.15
N ASN A 226 -11.98 -19.37 16.79
CA ASN A 226 -11.83 -18.24 15.84
C ASN A 226 -11.83 -16.87 16.53
N LYS A 227 -10.78 -16.60 17.33
CA LYS A 227 -10.44 -15.23 17.75
C LYS A 227 -9.30 -14.71 16.88
N PHE A 228 -9.54 -13.66 16.11
CA PHE A 228 -8.45 -12.90 15.51
C PHE A 228 -7.86 -11.95 16.55
N LYS A 229 -6.53 -11.83 16.55
CA LYS A 229 -5.79 -10.99 17.49
C LYS A 229 -5.16 -9.82 16.77
N GLU A 230 -5.23 -8.66 17.41
CA GLU A 230 -4.74 -7.39 16.88
C GLU A 230 -4.09 -6.57 17.99
N LEU A 231 -3.31 -5.54 17.65
CA LEU A 231 -2.89 -4.55 18.64
C LEU A 231 -4.02 -3.55 18.89
N GLY A 232 -4.14 -3.10 20.13
CA GLY A 232 -5.08 -2.07 20.56
C GLY A 232 -4.48 -1.23 21.69
N ILE A 233 -5.12 -0.12 22.01
CA ILE A 233 -4.75 0.74 23.14
C ILE A 233 -5.80 0.63 24.23
N VAL A 234 -5.40 0.40 25.48
CA VAL A 234 -6.29 0.33 26.65
C VAL A 234 -5.95 1.39 27.70
N ALA A 235 -6.94 1.76 28.50
CA ALA A 235 -6.78 2.66 29.63
C ALA A 235 -5.99 2.01 30.78
N LYS A 236 -4.96 2.67 31.30
CA LYS A 236 -4.21 2.22 32.50
C LYS A 236 -4.87 2.59 33.81
N GLN A 237 -5.79 3.55 33.75
CA GLN A 237 -6.51 4.14 34.86
C GLN A 237 -7.92 4.54 34.42
N ASP A 238 -8.77 4.87 35.38
CA ASP A 238 -10.05 5.51 35.08
C ASP A 238 -9.79 6.89 34.46
N ILE A 239 -10.55 7.21 33.42
CA ILE A 239 -10.46 8.42 32.61
C ILE A 239 -11.81 9.14 32.72
N SER A 240 -11.76 10.45 32.94
CA SER A 240 -12.96 11.27 33.01
C SER A 240 -13.50 11.58 31.61
N ASP A 241 -14.77 11.95 31.51
CA ASP A 241 -15.32 12.52 30.27
C ASP A 241 -14.63 13.87 29.94
N GLY A 242 -14.35 14.12 28.66
CA GLY A 242 -13.68 15.33 28.17
C GLY A 242 -12.18 15.41 28.46
N GLU A 243 -11.53 14.31 28.82
CA GLU A 243 -10.12 14.26 29.19
C GLU A 243 -9.21 14.01 27.98
N PHE A 244 -8.11 14.76 27.84
CA PHE A 244 -7.09 14.52 26.83
C PHE A 244 -6.37 13.17 27.05
N LEU A 245 -6.34 12.34 26.01
CA LEU A 245 -5.79 10.99 26.05
C LEU A 245 -4.48 10.84 25.29
N LEU A 246 -4.39 11.43 24.09
CA LEU A 246 -3.25 11.30 23.20
C LEU A 246 -3.02 12.60 22.43
N GLU A 247 -1.75 13.02 22.36
CA GLU A 247 -1.28 14.06 21.46
C GLU A 247 -0.11 13.53 20.62
N GLU A 248 -0.22 13.58 19.30
CA GLU A 248 0.79 13.03 18.40
C GLU A 248 1.11 13.96 17.23
N ASP A 249 2.40 14.12 16.96
CA ASP A 249 2.90 14.73 15.71
C ASP A 249 2.90 13.64 14.62
N PRO A 250 2.50 13.95 13.38
CA PRO A 250 2.56 12.97 12.29
C PRO A 250 4.01 12.56 12.05
N PHE A 251 4.21 11.28 11.76
CA PHE A 251 5.52 10.76 11.37
C PHE A 251 5.91 11.27 9.98
N ILE A 252 4.98 11.18 9.03
CA ILE A 252 5.15 11.64 7.64
C ILE A 252 3.88 12.35 7.19
N THR A 253 4.08 13.37 6.37
CA THR A 253 3.06 14.17 5.68
C THR A 253 3.36 14.14 4.17
N VAL A 254 2.33 14.04 3.33
CA VAL A 254 2.43 14.13 1.86
C VAL A 254 1.37 15.04 1.27
N HIS A 255 1.73 15.86 0.28
CA HIS A 255 0.80 16.70 -0.47
C HIS A 255 1.06 16.61 -1.97
N ASN A 256 0.02 16.77 -2.78
CA ASN A 256 0.09 16.65 -4.24
C ASN A 256 0.56 17.93 -4.98
N HIS A 257 1.05 18.94 -4.24
CA HIS A 257 1.54 20.22 -4.76
C HIS A 257 0.49 21.14 -5.44
N ASP A 258 -0.81 20.85 -5.33
CA ASP A 258 -1.86 21.73 -5.87
C ASP A 258 -1.91 23.10 -5.18
N GLN A 259 -1.51 23.14 -3.91
CA GLN A 259 -1.38 24.37 -3.12
C GLN A 259 0.04 24.53 -2.60
N LEU A 260 0.49 25.77 -2.47
CA LEU A 260 1.78 26.09 -1.88
C LEU A 260 1.77 25.78 -0.38
N ARG A 261 2.45 24.71 0.01
CA ARG A 261 2.47 24.19 1.37
C ARG A 261 3.89 23.85 1.82
N CYS A 262 4.08 23.81 3.14
CA CYS A 262 5.29 23.28 3.75
C CYS A 262 5.38 21.77 3.50
N ASP A 263 6.48 21.32 2.87
CA ASP A 263 6.77 19.90 2.58
C ASP A 263 6.81 19.05 3.86
N PHE A 264 7.22 19.65 4.99
CA PHE A 264 7.24 18.96 6.28
C PHE A 264 5.90 18.96 7.00
N CYS A 265 5.17 20.08 7.05
CA CYS A 265 4.05 20.23 8.00
C CYS A 265 2.69 20.61 7.44
N PHE A 266 2.52 20.67 6.12
CA PHE A 266 1.27 21.05 5.43
C PHE A 266 0.78 22.47 5.57
N HIS A 267 1.42 23.25 6.43
CA HIS A 267 1.06 24.64 6.63
C HIS A 267 1.04 25.38 5.29
N LYS A 268 -0.05 26.10 4.99
CA LYS A 268 -0.14 26.85 3.74
C LYS A 268 0.87 27.98 3.80
N LEU A 269 1.57 28.23 2.70
CA LEU A 269 2.59 29.26 2.64
C LEU A 269 2.11 30.38 1.73
N THR A 270 2.65 31.57 1.96
CA THR A 270 2.47 32.73 1.07
C THR A 270 3.79 33.18 0.47
N GLU A 271 3.71 33.81 -0.71
CA GLU A 271 4.82 34.48 -1.37
C GLU A 271 5.19 35.81 -0.70
N SER A 272 4.23 36.46 -0.03
CA SER A 272 4.37 37.83 0.48
C SER A 272 3.98 37.94 1.95
N SER A 273 4.75 38.73 2.69
CA SER A 273 4.49 39.07 4.10
C SER A 273 3.22 39.91 4.33
N ASN A 274 2.55 40.34 3.26
CA ASN A 274 1.31 41.13 3.37
C ASN A 274 0.10 40.28 3.78
N ASP A 275 0.17 38.96 3.61
CA ASP A 275 -0.84 38.05 4.14
C ASP A 275 -0.47 37.66 5.58
N SER A 276 -1.12 38.27 6.57
CA SER A 276 -0.87 37.96 7.98
C SER A 276 -1.38 36.58 8.40
N LYS A 277 -2.11 35.87 7.54
CA LYS A 277 -2.73 34.57 7.85
C LYS A 277 -1.75 33.42 7.71
N TYR A 278 -0.81 33.50 6.77
CA TYR A 278 0.12 32.42 6.41
C TYR A 278 1.58 32.88 6.51
N PRO A 279 2.52 32.02 6.92
CA PRO A 279 3.94 32.31 6.93
C PRO A 279 4.48 32.41 5.50
N VAL A 280 5.44 33.31 5.34
CA VAL A 280 6.18 33.45 4.09
C VAL A 280 6.98 32.18 3.85
N LYS A 281 6.97 31.69 2.61
CA LYS A 281 7.70 30.49 2.23
C LYS A 281 9.19 30.61 2.58
N PHE A 282 9.72 29.58 3.21
CA PHE A 282 11.14 29.38 3.47
C PHE A 282 11.68 28.39 2.43
N PRO A 283 12.45 28.84 1.42
CA PRO A 283 12.95 27.94 0.38
C PRO A 283 14.02 26.98 0.91
N CYS A 284 14.13 25.81 0.29
CA CYS A 284 15.29 24.94 0.48
C CYS A 284 16.60 25.71 0.19
N LEU A 285 17.65 25.42 0.96
CA LEU A 285 18.96 26.06 0.78
C LEU A 285 19.67 25.62 -0.51
N ASN A 286 19.26 24.50 -1.10
CA ASN A 286 19.69 24.10 -2.44
C ASN A 286 18.84 24.82 -3.49
N SER A 287 19.45 25.68 -4.30
CA SER A 287 18.79 26.46 -5.34
C SER A 287 18.13 25.63 -6.44
N GLU A 288 18.53 24.37 -6.62
CA GLU A 288 17.91 23.44 -7.58
C GLU A 288 16.65 22.75 -7.02
N CYS A 289 16.40 22.86 -5.72
CA CYS A 289 15.26 22.23 -5.07
C CYS A 289 14.03 23.14 -5.10
N LYS A 290 12.88 22.58 -5.50
CA LYS A 290 11.61 23.30 -5.62
C LYS A 290 10.76 23.29 -4.33
N GLU A 291 11.22 22.61 -3.28
CA GLU A 291 10.43 22.47 -2.04
C GLU A 291 10.53 23.70 -1.15
N PHE A 292 9.42 23.96 -0.45
CA PHE A 292 9.27 25.06 0.50
C PHE A 292 8.89 24.56 1.88
N PHE A 293 9.29 25.34 2.88
CA PHE A 293 9.02 25.10 4.29
C PHE A 293 8.39 26.35 4.91
N CYS A 294 7.84 26.26 6.11
CA CYS A 294 7.38 27.45 6.85
C CYS A 294 8.52 28.16 7.59
N ASP A 295 9.57 27.43 7.96
CA ASP A 295 10.73 27.96 8.68
C ASP A 295 11.94 26.99 8.59
N SER A 296 13.06 27.42 9.17
CA SER A 296 14.29 26.62 9.25
C SER A 296 14.13 25.33 10.08
N LYS A 297 13.16 25.26 11.00
CA LYS A 297 12.94 24.06 11.80
C LYS A 297 12.32 22.97 10.95
N CYS A 298 11.25 23.28 10.21
CA CYS A 298 10.64 22.34 9.28
C CYS A 298 11.62 21.88 8.21
N TYR A 299 12.43 22.81 7.68
CA TYR A 299 13.54 22.47 6.78
C TYR A 299 14.50 21.45 7.41
N ASN A 300 15.03 21.73 8.61
CA ASN A 300 15.98 20.84 9.29
C ASN A 300 15.36 19.47 9.64
N SER A 301 14.10 19.44 10.08
CA SER A 301 13.39 18.19 10.36
C SER A 301 13.20 17.34 9.11
N ALA A 302 12.77 17.95 8.00
CA ALA A 302 12.67 17.26 6.72
C ALA A 302 14.03 16.76 6.24
N MET A 303 15.07 17.59 6.34
CA MET A 303 16.45 17.24 5.99
C MET A 303 16.95 16.00 6.70
N ASN A 304 16.75 15.95 8.03
CA ASN A 304 17.18 14.83 8.85
C ASN A 304 16.38 13.55 8.58
N LEU A 305 15.11 13.69 8.17
CA LEU A 305 14.22 12.55 7.99
C LEU A 305 14.30 11.94 6.58
N TYR A 306 13.95 12.71 5.55
CA TYR A 306 13.79 12.22 4.18
C TYR A 306 14.38 13.14 3.10
N HIS A 307 14.37 14.46 3.31
CA HIS A 307 14.65 15.44 2.27
C HIS A 307 16.10 15.37 1.79
N GLN A 308 17.04 14.87 2.59
CA GLN A 308 18.42 14.62 2.13
C GLN A 308 18.48 13.74 0.87
N GLN A 309 17.57 12.77 0.73
CA GLN A 309 17.54 11.88 -0.43
C GLN A 309 16.71 12.43 -1.60
N LEU A 310 15.91 13.47 -1.37
CA LEU A 310 15.01 14.09 -2.36
C LEU A 310 15.47 15.48 -2.83
N CYS A 311 16.36 16.14 -2.08
CA CYS A 311 16.79 17.51 -2.34
C CYS A 311 17.30 17.69 -3.78
N GLY A 312 16.72 18.65 -4.51
CA GLY A 312 17.07 18.95 -5.90
C GLY A 312 16.63 17.89 -6.93
N LYS A 313 15.90 16.84 -6.53
CA LYS A 313 15.39 15.83 -7.45
C LYS A 313 14.08 16.28 -8.09
N ASN A 314 13.87 15.92 -9.35
CA ASN A 314 12.61 16.14 -10.04
C ASN A 314 11.62 15.01 -9.68
N ILE A 315 10.51 15.36 -9.04
CA ILE A 315 9.41 14.46 -8.67
C ILE A 315 8.12 14.75 -9.46
N ASP A 316 8.17 15.59 -10.50
CA ASP A 316 7.02 16.11 -11.23
C ASP A 316 6.15 14.96 -11.79
N ASN A 317 6.76 13.84 -12.22
CA ASN A 317 6.03 12.65 -12.69
C ASN A 317 5.19 11.99 -11.59
N LEU A 318 5.73 11.88 -10.38
CA LEU A 318 5.03 11.30 -9.22
C LEU A 318 3.96 12.26 -8.69
N ILE A 319 4.21 13.57 -8.75
CA ILE A 319 3.21 14.59 -8.44
C ILE A 319 2.05 14.55 -9.44
N LYS A 320 2.33 14.49 -10.73
CA LYS A 320 1.30 14.34 -11.77
C LYS A 320 0.50 13.05 -11.58
N TYR A 321 1.17 11.96 -11.21
CA TYR A 321 0.50 10.72 -10.83
C TYR A 321 -0.43 10.95 -9.63
N ALA A 322 0.07 11.62 -8.58
CA ALA A 322 -0.65 11.94 -7.36
C ALA A 322 -1.92 12.80 -7.62
N GLN A 323 -1.89 13.63 -8.65
CA GLN A 323 -2.96 14.56 -9.04
C GLN A 323 -4.03 13.94 -9.96
N ASN A 324 -3.84 12.73 -10.48
CA ASN A 324 -4.85 12.12 -11.34
C ASN A 324 -6.09 11.71 -10.51
N ASP A 325 -7.31 11.82 -11.07
CA ASP A 325 -8.55 11.41 -10.40
C ASP A 325 -8.79 9.90 -10.54
N LEU A 326 -7.99 9.08 -9.84
CA LEU A 326 -8.23 7.64 -9.69
C LEU A 326 -8.49 7.32 -8.22
N ASP A 327 -9.75 7.48 -7.80
CA ASP A 327 -10.33 6.90 -6.58
C ASP A 327 -9.52 7.07 -5.27
N GLY A 328 -8.80 8.19 -5.08
CA GLY A 328 -8.13 8.53 -3.82
C GLY A 328 -6.83 7.75 -3.50
N ILE A 329 -6.39 6.84 -4.38
CA ILE A 329 -5.21 5.97 -4.16
C ILE A 329 -3.87 6.70 -4.37
N ASN A 330 -3.91 7.93 -4.90
CA ASN A 330 -2.76 8.55 -5.54
C ASN A 330 -1.77 9.22 -4.58
N LEU A 331 -2.15 9.54 -3.34
CA LEU A 331 -1.19 10.02 -2.34
C LEU A 331 -0.32 8.89 -1.74
N LEU A 332 -0.74 7.63 -1.86
CA LEU A 332 0.00 6.49 -1.31
C LEU A 332 1.40 6.36 -1.93
N VAL A 333 1.56 6.74 -3.21
CA VAL A 333 2.86 6.71 -3.89
C VAL A 333 3.83 7.74 -3.32
N LEU A 334 3.33 8.88 -2.83
CA LEU A 334 4.15 9.91 -2.19
C LEU A 334 4.61 9.46 -0.79
N PHE A 335 3.78 8.69 -0.08
CA PHE A 335 4.22 8.04 1.15
C PHE A 335 5.32 7.03 0.87
N ALA A 336 5.14 6.19 -0.15
CA ALA A 336 6.16 5.23 -0.54
C ALA A 336 7.48 5.92 -0.95
N LEU A 337 7.43 7.05 -1.65
CA LEU A 337 8.59 7.87 -1.98
C LEU A 337 9.32 8.34 -0.71
N LYS A 338 8.62 8.97 0.25
CA LYS A 338 9.22 9.46 1.50
C LYS A 338 9.74 8.31 2.37
N LEU A 339 9.03 7.18 2.45
CA LEU A 339 9.48 5.99 3.18
C LEU A 339 10.73 5.35 2.55
N PHE A 340 10.81 5.28 1.22
CA PHE A 340 12.01 4.81 0.53
C PHE A 340 13.19 5.76 0.76
N ALA A 341 12.94 7.08 0.75
CA ALA A 341 13.95 8.08 1.10
C ALA A 341 14.47 7.91 2.53
N ILE A 342 13.58 7.71 3.51
CA ILE A 342 13.94 7.45 4.92
C ILE A 342 14.75 6.16 5.04
N ALA A 343 14.29 5.08 4.41
CA ALA A 343 14.99 3.79 4.43
C ALA A 343 16.39 3.90 3.82
N LYS A 344 16.53 4.65 2.73
CA LYS A 344 17.82 4.90 2.08
C LYS A 344 18.74 5.71 2.98
N ASN A 345 18.22 6.76 3.63
CA ASN A 345 18.99 7.57 4.55
C ASN A 345 19.51 6.75 5.75
N ARG A 346 18.66 5.85 6.25
CA ARG A 346 18.97 4.94 7.38
C ARG A 346 19.70 3.66 6.96
N ASN A 347 19.88 3.43 5.66
CA ASN A 347 20.47 2.22 5.08
C ASN A 347 19.76 0.91 5.49
N ILE A 348 18.43 0.91 5.54
CA ILE A 348 17.57 -0.24 5.91
C ILE A 348 16.58 -0.59 4.79
N CYS A 349 15.83 -1.69 4.94
CA CYS A 349 14.66 -1.97 4.11
C CYS A 349 13.50 -1.04 4.53
N PRO A 350 12.69 -0.51 3.59
CA PRO A 350 11.51 0.29 3.92
C PRO A 350 10.55 -0.35 4.93
N LEU A 351 10.36 -1.68 4.88
CA LEU A 351 9.50 -2.39 5.83
C LEU A 351 10.09 -2.55 7.24
N ASP A 352 11.36 -2.17 7.43
CA ASP A 352 12.05 -2.22 8.73
C ASP A 352 12.08 -0.84 9.42
N ILE A 353 11.39 0.17 8.87
CA ILE A 353 11.21 1.47 9.52
C ILE A 353 10.38 1.27 10.81
N ASP A 354 10.97 1.59 11.96
CA ASP A 354 10.38 1.36 13.28
C ASP A 354 9.03 2.05 13.48
N GLU A 355 8.86 3.23 12.88
CA GLU A 355 7.67 4.06 12.99
C GLU A 355 6.46 3.50 12.24
N ILE A 356 6.65 2.51 11.36
CA ILE A 356 5.56 1.92 10.56
C ILE A 356 5.48 0.40 10.65
N LYS A 357 6.52 -0.30 11.11
CA LYS A 357 6.57 -1.78 11.07
C LYS A 357 5.54 -2.45 12.00
N HIS A 358 4.92 -1.70 12.92
CA HIS A 358 3.80 -2.18 13.75
C HIS A 358 2.42 -1.94 13.14
N LEU A 359 2.32 -1.22 12.03
CA LEU A 359 1.03 -0.91 11.46
C LEU A 359 0.36 -2.17 10.93
N SER A 360 -0.96 -2.25 11.10
CA SER A 360 -1.74 -3.32 10.50
C SER A 360 -1.76 -3.13 9.00
N ARG A 361 -1.53 -4.21 8.26
CA ARG A 361 -1.68 -4.22 6.82
C ARG A 361 -3.01 -4.83 6.44
N ASN A 362 -3.57 -4.40 5.32
CA ASN A 362 -4.79 -4.99 4.78
C ASN A 362 -4.60 -6.50 4.58
N SER A 363 -5.33 -7.32 5.34
CA SER A 363 -5.38 -8.78 5.18
C SER A 363 -6.70 -9.17 4.51
N THR A 364 -6.70 -10.20 3.66
CA THR A 364 -7.93 -10.58 2.93
C THR A 364 -8.70 -11.71 3.63
N HIS A 365 -9.76 -11.42 4.39
CA HIS A 365 -10.87 -12.38 4.67
C HIS A 365 -12.04 -11.74 5.47
N PRO A 366 -13.30 -12.25 5.39
CA PRO A 366 -14.04 -12.91 4.32
C PRO A 366 -15.45 -12.32 4.12
N ARG A 367 -15.61 -11.45 3.16
CA ARG A 367 -16.77 -11.48 2.28
C ARG A 367 -16.35 -10.62 1.12
N ILE A 368 -16.31 -11.25 -0.04
CA ILE A 368 -15.64 -10.80 -1.25
C ILE A 368 -16.25 -9.47 -1.71
N TYR A 369 -15.58 -8.36 -1.39
CA TYR A 369 -15.75 -7.04 -2.02
C TYR A 369 -14.45 -6.74 -2.77
N ASN A 370 -14.55 -6.50 -4.08
CA ASN A 370 -13.50 -6.19 -5.07
C ASN A 370 -12.07 -6.57 -4.65
N ASP A 371 -11.76 -7.87 -4.75
CA ASP A 371 -10.46 -8.46 -4.36
C ASP A 371 -9.28 -8.01 -5.25
N HIS A 372 -9.27 -6.80 -5.83
CA HIS A 372 -8.15 -6.28 -6.61
C HIS A 372 -7.91 -4.79 -6.34
N ASN A 373 -6.80 -4.48 -5.67
CA ASN A 373 -5.93 -3.46 -6.26
C ASN A 373 -5.37 -4.13 -7.50
N ILE A 374 -5.88 -3.77 -8.68
CA ILE A 374 -5.12 -4.05 -9.89
C ILE A 374 -3.85 -3.24 -9.68
N PHE A 375 -2.77 -3.90 -9.26
CA PHE A 375 -1.43 -3.36 -9.43
C PHE A 375 -1.21 -3.32 -10.95
N GLY A 376 -1.86 -2.35 -11.59
CA GLY A 376 -1.79 -2.12 -13.01
C GLY A 376 -0.39 -1.68 -13.37
N SER A 377 -0.14 -1.55 -14.67
CA SER A 377 1.10 -0.97 -15.22
C SER A 377 1.48 0.35 -14.55
N ASP A 378 0.49 1.09 -14.06
CA ASP A 378 0.66 2.42 -13.47
C ASP A 378 1.38 2.36 -12.12
N ILE A 379 1.20 1.28 -11.35
CA ILE A 379 1.91 1.09 -10.07
C ILE A 379 3.37 0.64 -10.30
N GLU A 380 3.63 -0.14 -11.35
CA GLU A 380 5.00 -0.43 -11.80
C GLU A 380 5.73 0.86 -12.23
N PHE A 381 5.04 1.77 -12.93
CA PHE A 381 5.58 3.09 -13.27
C PHE A 381 5.95 3.89 -12.01
N ALA A 382 5.06 3.97 -11.02
CA ALA A 382 5.35 4.66 -9.76
C ALA A 382 6.57 4.05 -9.04
N TYR A 383 6.65 2.72 -8.96
CA TYR A 383 7.81 2.03 -8.39
C TYR A 383 9.12 2.41 -9.08
N THR A 384 9.17 2.29 -10.41
CA THR A 384 10.37 2.55 -11.19
C THR A 384 10.79 4.02 -11.13
N GLU A 385 9.84 4.96 -11.17
CA GLU A 385 10.15 6.38 -11.00
C GLU A 385 10.65 6.71 -9.59
N ILE A 386 10.11 6.10 -8.52
CA ILE A 386 10.64 6.27 -7.15
C ILE A 386 12.10 5.81 -7.07
N LEU A 387 12.44 4.64 -7.61
CA LEU A 387 13.81 4.13 -7.61
C LEU A 387 14.75 5.07 -8.36
N LYS A 388 14.33 5.57 -9.52
CA LYS A 388 15.08 6.52 -10.35
C LYS A 388 15.32 7.85 -9.63
N VAL A 389 14.27 8.46 -9.07
CA VAL A 389 14.37 9.72 -8.28
C VAL A 389 15.39 9.55 -7.15
N LEU A 390 15.30 8.44 -6.43
CA LEU A 390 16.16 8.14 -5.29
C LEU A 390 17.52 7.58 -5.69
N ASN A 391 17.81 7.35 -6.98
CA ASN A 391 19.04 6.70 -7.45
C ASN A 391 19.29 5.36 -6.74
N ILE A 392 18.22 4.57 -6.56
CA ILE A 392 18.26 3.21 -6.03
C ILE A 392 18.34 2.26 -7.22
N SER A 393 19.25 1.28 -7.16
CA SER A 393 19.33 0.27 -8.21
C SER A 393 18.07 -0.60 -8.23
N LEU A 394 17.51 -0.84 -9.42
CA LEU A 394 16.42 -1.80 -9.63
C LEU A 394 16.75 -3.22 -9.11
N PHE A 395 18.04 -3.53 -8.98
CA PHE A 395 18.55 -4.82 -8.51
C PHE A 395 18.83 -4.86 -7.00
N ASP A 396 18.57 -3.77 -6.25
CA ASP A 396 18.68 -3.77 -4.79
C ASP A 396 17.45 -4.45 -4.16
N LEU A 397 17.64 -5.68 -3.66
CA LEU A 397 16.58 -6.49 -3.08
C LEU A 397 15.97 -5.91 -1.80
N ARG A 398 16.57 -4.89 -1.18
CA ARG A 398 15.94 -4.17 -0.05
C ARG A 398 14.76 -3.32 -0.50
N TYR A 399 14.72 -2.96 -1.77
CA TYR A 399 13.67 -2.17 -2.41
C TYR A 399 12.95 -2.99 -3.50
N ASP A 400 12.88 -4.32 -3.33
CA ASP A 400 12.23 -5.20 -4.31
C ASP A 400 10.73 -4.86 -4.46
N PHE A 401 10.11 -5.25 -5.58
CA PHE A 401 8.74 -4.79 -5.88
C PHE A 401 7.71 -5.24 -4.85
N TRP A 402 7.88 -6.45 -4.28
CA TRP A 402 7.02 -6.93 -3.20
C TRP A 402 7.11 -6.05 -1.95
N VAL A 403 8.26 -5.39 -1.69
CA VAL A 403 8.44 -4.44 -0.59
C VAL A 403 7.60 -3.19 -0.83
N PHE A 404 7.65 -2.66 -2.06
CA PHE A 404 6.84 -1.51 -2.46
C PHE A 404 5.35 -1.76 -2.30
N ILE A 405 4.84 -2.87 -2.86
CA ILE A 405 3.42 -3.26 -2.73
C ILE A 405 3.02 -3.42 -1.25
N THR A 406 3.88 -4.04 -0.44
CA THR A 406 3.60 -4.22 0.98
C THR A 406 3.55 -2.88 1.72
N ILE A 407 4.37 -1.90 1.34
CA ILE A 407 4.29 -0.53 1.88
C ILE A 407 2.95 0.11 1.53
N LEU A 408 2.48 0.01 0.28
CA LEU A 408 1.18 0.56 -0.09
C LEU A 408 0.04 -0.08 0.72
N ALA A 409 0.04 -1.41 0.85
CA ALA A 409 -0.95 -2.16 1.64
C ALA A 409 -0.88 -1.90 3.16
N LEU A 410 0.24 -1.36 3.64
CA LEU A 410 0.46 -0.94 5.01
C LEU A 410 0.05 0.51 5.24
N VAL A 411 0.30 1.41 4.28
CA VAL A 411 -0.07 2.82 4.40
C VAL A 411 -1.56 3.02 4.20
N GLU A 412 -2.18 2.35 3.23
CA GLU A 412 -3.58 2.54 2.84
C GLU A 412 -4.57 2.53 4.03
N PRO A 413 -4.61 1.51 4.91
CA PRO A 413 -5.56 1.50 6.04
C PRO A 413 -5.10 2.33 7.25
N ASN A 414 -3.94 3.00 7.19
CA ASN A 414 -3.38 3.76 8.31
C ASN A 414 -3.15 5.24 7.98
N ALA A 415 -3.39 5.66 6.74
CA ALA A 415 -3.28 7.05 6.33
C ALA A 415 -4.49 7.83 6.83
N PHE A 416 -4.23 9.02 7.38
CA PHE A 416 -5.24 9.97 7.80
C PHE A 416 -5.30 11.09 6.77
N GLU A 417 -6.51 11.54 6.43
CA GLU A 417 -6.68 12.70 5.58
C GLU A 417 -6.09 13.94 6.25
N GLY A 418 -5.41 14.76 5.46
CA GLY A 418 -4.92 16.06 5.93
C GLY A 418 -5.91 17.19 5.64
N PRO A 419 -5.49 18.46 5.78
CA PRO A 419 -6.32 19.60 5.43
C PRO A 419 -6.91 19.50 4.01
N PRO A 420 -8.22 19.67 3.82
CA PRO A 420 -8.79 19.69 2.48
C PRO A 420 -8.37 20.95 1.70
N LYS A 421 -8.52 20.88 0.37
CA LYS A 421 -8.32 22.00 -0.57
C LYS A 421 -9.33 23.12 -0.32
N HIS A 422 -10.57 22.70 -0.06
CA HIS A 422 -11.82 23.47 0.02
C HIS A 422 -12.71 22.95 1.16
N GLU A 423 -13.73 23.71 1.55
CA GLU A 423 -14.78 23.25 2.46
C GLU A 423 -15.71 22.21 1.80
N ASP A 424 -15.53 21.93 0.50
CA ASP A 424 -16.33 20.98 -0.27
C ASP A 424 -15.81 19.55 -0.09
N PRO A 425 -16.58 18.65 0.53
CA PRO A 425 -16.20 17.26 0.79
C PRO A 425 -16.22 16.36 -0.45
N GLU A 426 -16.67 16.83 -1.62
CA GLU A 426 -16.69 16.02 -2.86
C GLU A 426 -15.34 16.02 -3.61
N ILE A 427 -14.35 16.82 -3.19
CA ILE A 427 -13.05 16.93 -3.85
C ILE A 427 -12.03 16.01 -3.17
N SER A 428 -11.27 15.24 -3.97
CA SER A 428 -10.25 14.29 -3.48
C SER A 428 -9.24 14.95 -2.51
N PRO A 429 -8.80 14.26 -1.45
CA PRO A 429 -7.85 14.82 -0.50
C PRO A 429 -6.51 15.11 -1.16
N GLU A 430 -6.02 16.34 -1.01
CA GLU A 430 -4.72 16.78 -1.53
C GLU A 430 -3.55 16.47 -0.58
N THR A 431 -3.87 16.16 0.67
CA THR A 431 -2.89 15.98 1.73
C THR A 431 -3.25 14.77 2.59
N ALA A 432 -2.25 14.07 3.10
CA ALA A 432 -2.43 12.93 3.99
C ALA A 432 -1.26 12.74 4.96
N ALA A 433 -1.52 12.29 6.17
CA ALA A 433 -0.49 12.02 7.16
C ALA A 433 -0.53 10.58 7.68
N LEU A 434 0.59 10.17 8.28
CA LEU A 434 0.71 8.89 8.97
C LEU A 434 1.03 9.14 10.44
N PHE A 435 0.19 8.62 11.35
CA PHE A 435 0.34 8.75 12.79
C PHE A 435 0.61 7.38 13.41
N SER A 436 1.85 7.14 13.81
CA SER A 436 2.30 5.84 14.28
C SER A 436 1.47 5.27 15.43
N LEU A 437 1.21 6.06 16.47
CA LEU A 437 0.51 5.59 17.68
C LEU A 437 -1.01 5.61 17.48
N SER A 438 -1.54 6.65 16.84
CA SER A 438 -2.98 6.81 16.62
C SER A 438 -3.56 5.71 15.73
N SER A 439 -2.78 5.16 14.80
CA SER A 439 -3.16 3.98 14.01
C SER A 439 -3.34 2.68 14.81
N LEU A 440 -3.00 2.64 16.11
CA LEU A 440 -3.25 1.49 16.99
C LEU A 440 -4.61 1.53 17.66
N LEU A 441 -5.32 2.65 17.61
CA LEU A 441 -6.70 2.72 18.06
C LEU A 441 -7.53 1.86 17.12
N ASN A 442 -8.42 1.02 17.65
CA ASN A 442 -9.30 0.21 16.83
C ASN A 442 -10.63 0.93 16.56
N HIS A 443 -11.37 0.41 15.57
CA HIS A 443 -12.67 0.94 15.22
C HIS A 443 -13.78 0.50 16.17
N ASN A 444 -14.67 1.43 16.50
CA ASN A 444 -16.02 1.13 16.97
C ASN A 444 -17.01 2.14 16.35
N CYS A 445 -18.21 1.68 15.94
CA CYS A 445 -19.26 2.58 15.45
C CYS A 445 -19.91 3.42 16.58
N ASP A 446 -19.62 3.12 17.84
CA ASP A 446 -19.95 3.92 19.03
C ASP A 446 -18.66 4.10 19.87
N PRO A 447 -17.72 4.94 19.39
CA PRO A 447 -16.42 5.12 20.01
C PRO A 447 -16.55 5.78 21.39
N ASN A 448 -15.53 5.58 22.23
CA ASN A 448 -15.40 6.26 23.53
C ASN A 448 -14.51 7.51 23.48
N THR A 449 -14.12 7.91 22.27
CA THR A 449 -13.35 9.11 22.01
C THR A 449 -13.95 9.89 20.87
N PHE A 450 -13.68 11.18 20.85
CA PHE A 450 -13.63 11.95 19.61
C PHE A 450 -12.17 12.25 19.31
N HIS A 451 -11.82 12.27 18.02
CA HIS A 451 -10.53 12.72 17.56
C HIS A 451 -10.72 13.96 16.69
N PHE A 452 -9.70 14.79 16.65
CA PHE A 452 -9.62 15.85 15.66
C PHE A 452 -8.15 16.10 15.36
N GLU A 453 -7.88 16.36 14.09
CA GLU A 453 -6.58 16.80 13.65
C GLU A 453 -6.55 18.33 13.69
N ALA A 454 -5.75 18.89 14.59
CA ALA A 454 -5.59 20.33 14.63
C ALA A 454 -4.54 20.73 13.61
N LEU A 455 -4.99 21.44 12.58
CA LEU A 455 -4.14 22.34 11.83
C LEU A 455 -4.18 23.70 12.50
N SER A 456 -3.05 24.39 12.43
CA SER A 456 -2.98 25.83 12.70
C SER A 456 -4.00 26.68 11.90
N GLU A 457 -4.72 26.11 10.92
CA GLU A 457 -5.57 26.86 9.97
C GLU A 457 -7.03 26.39 9.78
N SER A 458 -7.45 25.15 10.09
CA SER A 458 -8.84 24.67 9.85
C SER A 458 -9.47 24.05 11.12
N TYR A 459 -10.47 24.69 11.74
CA TYR A 459 -11.93 24.34 11.80
C TYR A 459 -12.15 22.86 12.20
N ILE A 460 -12.75 22.49 13.34
CA ILE A 460 -14.10 22.78 13.86
C ILE A 460 -14.06 22.80 15.40
N PHE A 461 -14.25 23.95 16.07
CA PHE A 461 -14.83 24.10 17.42
C PHE A 461 -15.09 25.59 17.64
N ASP A 462 -16.25 25.91 18.24
CA ASP A 462 -16.85 27.26 18.32
C ASP A 462 -16.14 28.25 19.27
N ASP A 463 -14.93 27.93 19.73
CA ASP A 463 -14.11 28.84 20.55
C ASP A 463 -12.75 29.13 19.92
N GLN A 464 -12.70 30.21 19.15
CA GLN A 464 -11.48 30.73 18.51
C GLN A 464 -10.38 31.10 19.53
N HIS A 465 -10.71 31.39 20.79
CA HIS A 465 -9.74 31.84 21.79
C HIS A 465 -8.90 30.69 22.35
N THR A 466 -9.53 29.58 22.74
CA THR A 466 -8.82 28.41 23.30
C THR A 466 -7.87 27.78 22.26
N MET A 467 -8.27 27.73 20.99
CA MET A 467 -7.39 27.16 19.94
C MET A 467 -6.24 28.09 19.54
N LYS A 468 -6.44 29.41 19.56
CA LYS A 468 -5.33 30.37 19.35
C LYS A 468 -4.28 30.23 20.46
N PHE A 469 -4.72 30.00 21.70
CA PHE A 469 -3.84 29.71 22.83
C PHE A 469 -3.03 28.43 22.60
N TRP A 470 -3.68 27.30 22.30
CA TRP A 470 -2.97 26.03 22.03
C TRP A 470 -2.01 26.14 20.83
N ARG A 471 -2.39 26.86 19.77
CA ARG A 471 -1.50 27.16 18.62
C ARG A 471 -0.25 27.89 19.05
N MET A 472 -0.36 28.92 19.89
CA MET A 472 0.80 29.65 20.43
C MET A 472 1.66 28.72 21.29
N VAL A 473 1.05 27.99 22.23
CA VAL A 473 1.75 27.06 23.11
C VAL A 473 2.53 26.00 22.32
N TYR A 474 1.93 25.39 21.31
CA TYR A 474 2.58 24.34 20.53
C TYR A 474 3.60 24.89 19.53
N LYS A 475 3.38 26.10 18.97
CA LYS A 475 4.40 26.80 18.18
C LYS A 475 5.63 27.14 19.03
N GLU A 476 5.44 27.58 20.27
CA GLU A 476 6.53 27.85 21.22
C GLU A 476 7.28 26.57 21.64
N LYS A 477 6.55 25.47 21.83
CA LYS A 477 7.15 24.12 22.03
C LYS A 477 7.80 23.57 20.75
N GLY A 478 7.55 24.21 19.62
CA GLY A 478 8.02 23.83 18.30
C GLY A 478 7.44 22.50 17.80
N SER A 479 6.24 22.14 18.23
CA SER A 479 5.56 20.95 17.72
C SER A 479 5.18 21.11 16.24
N HIS A 480 4.90 19.99 15.57
CA HIS A 480 4.38 19.98 14.22
C HIS A 480 3.07 20.80 14.09
N SER A 481 2.89 21.53 12.99
CA SER A 481 1.71 22.41 12.79
C SER A 481 0.39 21.67 12.53
N PHE A 482 0.49 20.39 12.18
CA PHE A 482 -0.59 19.41 12.11
C PHE A 482 -0.40 18.40 13.24
N ARG A 483 -1.40 18.15 14.09
CA ARG A 483 -1.28 17.17 15.18
C ARG A 483 -2.59 16.42 15.38
N MET A 484 -2.49 15.17 15.80
CA MET A 484 -3.63 14.37 16.23
C MET A 484 -3.91 14.63 17.71
N PHE A 485 -5.17 14.89 18.04
CA PHE A 485 -5.67 14.95 19.41
C PHE A 485 -6.77 13.92 19.60
N VAL A 486 -6.67 13.16 20.69
CA VAL A 486 -7.71 12.20 21.10
C VAL A 486 -8.21 12.57 22.48
N ILE A 487 -9.52 12.75 22.60
CA ILE A 487 -10.19 13.15 23.85
C ILE A 487 -11.32 12.15 24.12
N SER A 488 -11.53 11.78 25.39
CA SER A 488 -12.67 10.97 25.77
C SER A 488 -14.00 11.72 25.54
N ASN A 489 -15.00 11.01 25.02
CA ASN A 489 -16.37 11.52 24.87
C ASN A 489 -17.35 10.94 25.93
N LYS A 490 -16.81 10.11 26.82
CA LYS A 490 -17.48 9.49 27.96
C LYS A 490 -16.43 9.05 28.97
N ALA A 491 -16.83 8.77 30.20
CA ALA A 491 -15.94 8.16 31.19
C ALA A 491 -15.49 6.77 30.72
N ILE A 492 -14.20 6.46 30.86
CA ILE A 492 -13.59 5.19 30.44
C ILE A 492 -12.98 4.52 31.67
N LYS A 493 -13.28 3.24 31.89
CA LYS A 493 -12.72 2.49 33.02
C LYS A 493 -11.35 1.94 32.71
N LYS A 494 -10.53 1.81 33.76
CA LYS A 494 -9.25 1.10 33.67
C LYS A 494 -9.43 -0.26 33.00
N GLY A 495 -8.63 -0.53 31.98
CA GLY A 495 -8.62 -1.77 31.21
C GLY A 495 -9.56 -1.78 30.01
N GLU A 496 -10.44 -0.79 29.86
CA GLU A 496 -11.23 -0.64 28.63
C GLU A 496 -10.35 -0.18 27.46
N GLU A 497 -10.67 -0.68 26.28
CA GLU A 497 -10.01 -0.30 25.04
C GLU A 497 -10.49 1.07 24.57
N ILE A 498 -9.57 1.86 24.02
CA ILE A 498 -9.82 3.18 23.44
C ILE A 498 -10.14 2.97 21.96
N PHE A 499 -11.31 3.45 21.55
CA PHE A 499 -11.82 3.34 20.20
C PHE A 499 -12.11 4.71 19.60
N PHE A 500 -11.85 4.84 18.30
CA PHE A 500 -12.40 5.90 17.44
C PHE A 500 -13.25 5.28 16.31
N SER A 501 -13.92 6.10 15.51
CA SER A 501 -14.61 5.65 14.31
C SER A 501 -13.77 5.91 13.06
N TYR A 502 -13.56 4.90 12.21
CA TYR A 502 -12.91 5.04 10.90
C TYR A 502 -13.84 5.58 9.81
N VAL A 503 -15.12 5.71 10.14
CA VAL A 503 -16.19 6.08 9.21
C VAL A 503 -17.10 7.09 9.89
N ASP A 504 -17.82 7.86 9.10
CA ASP A 504 -18.84 8.78 9.64
C ASP A 504 -19.92 7.99 10.40
N GLU A 505 -20.00 8.26 11.70
CA GLU A 505 -20.90 7.60 12.65
C GLU A 505 -22.37 7.88 12.36
N ASN A 506 -22.68 8.96 11.63
CA ASN A 506 -24.05 9.33 11.27
C ASN A 506 -24.59 8.53 10.08
N GLN A 507 -23.73 7.81 9.36
CA GLN A 507 -24.13 6.99 8.23
C GLN A 507 -24.89 5.73 8.68
N SER A 508 -25.69 5.16 7.78
CA SER A 508 -26.40 3.90 8.01
C SER A 508 -25.44 2.73 8.20
N LYS A 509 -25.87 1.66 8.91
CA LYS A 509 -25.10 0.41 9.06
C LYS A 509 -24.57 -0.12 7.73
N PHE A 510 -25.40 -0.06 6.68
CA PHE A 510 -25.01 -0.50 5.34
C PHE A 510 -23.80 0.29 4.80
N ARG A 511 -23.83 1.63 4.90
CA ARG A 511 -22.73 2.49 4.43
C ARG A 511 -21.47 2.31 5.29
N ARG A 512 -21.60 2.30 6.62
CA ARG A 512 -20.47 2.09 7.54
C ARG A 512 -19.77 0.77 7.26
N GLN A 513 -20.51 -0.35 7.20
CA GLN A 513 -19.94 -1.67 6.87
C GLN A 513 -19.32 -1.69 5.47
N GLY A 514 -19.96 -1.07 4.48
CA GLY A 514 -19.41 -0.94 3.14
C GLY A 514 -18.06 -0.24 3.14
N ASN A 515 -17.94 0.94 3.76
CA ASN A 515 -16.70 1.72 3.81
C ASN A 515 -15.59 0.98 4.59
N LEU A 516 -15.93 0.33 5.71
CA LEU A 516 -14.98 -0.47 6.47
C LEU A 516 -14.43 -1.64 5.65
N LEU A 517 -15.28 -2.30 4.89
CA LEU A 517 -14.87 -3.40 4.02
C LEU A 517 -14.04 -2.91 2.81
N ILE A 518 -14.40 -1.76 2.25
CA ILE A 518 -13.74 -1.13 1.09
C ILE A 518 -12.35 -0.58 1.41
N THR A 519 -12.12 -0.11 2.64
CA THR A 519 -10.87 0.58 2.98
C THR A 519 -10.00 -0.25 3.91
N PHE A 520 -10.62 -0.86 4.93
CA PHE A 520 -9.95 -1.53 6.04
C PHE A 520 -10.12 -3.06 6.05
N ARG A 521 -10.90 -3.61 5.11
CA ARG A 521 -11.06 -5.06 4.84
C ARG A 521 -11.64 -5.88 6.00
N PHE A 522 -12.50 -5.30 6.84
CA PHE A 522 -13.17 -6.04 7.92
C PHE A 522 -14.65 -5.65 8.07
N GLU A 523 -15.44 -6.53 8.71
CA GLU A 523 -16.82 -6.25 9.12
C GLU A 523 -16.88 -5.90 10.62
N CYS A 524 -17.55 -4.82 10.98
CA CYS A 524 -17.64 -4.38 12.38
C CYS A 524 -18.70 -5.19 13.16
N ASN A 525 -18.31 -5.79 14.28
CA ASN A 525 -19.18 -6.54 15.18
C ASN A 525 -19.44 -5.83 16.53
N CYS A 526 -19.36 -4.50 16.56
CA CYS A 526 -19.66 -3.71 17.75
C CYS A 526 -21.13 -3.85 18.17
N ASN A 527 -21.44 -3.49 19.43
CA ASN A 527 -22.80 -3.58 19.97
C ASN A 527 -23.82 -2.80 19.14
N ARG A 528 -23.45 -1.60 18.67
CA ARG A 528 -24.29 -0.80 17.77
C ARG A 528 -24.64 -1.56 16.48
N CYS A 529 -23.64 -2.13 15.80
CA CYS A 529 -23.87 -2.92 14.59
C CYS A 529 -24.69 -4.20 14.83
N LYS A 530 -24.58 -4.83 16.01
CA LYS A 530 -25.38 -6.02 16.35
C LYS A 530 -26.86 -5.71 16.53
N VAL A 531 -27.18 -4.55 17.11
CA VAL A 531 -28.56 -4.15 17.42
C VAL A 531 -29.24 -3.43 16.24
N GLU A 532 -28.48 -2.66 15.44
CA GLU A 532 -29.04 -1.92 14.31
C GLU A 532 -29.62 -2.84 13.21
N ILE A 533 -30.85 -2.52 12.80
CA ILE A 533 -31.57 -3.19 11.70
C ILE A 533 -30.88 -2.86 10.37
N GLY A 534 -30.91 -3.82 9.45
CA GLY A 534 -30.24 -3.75 8.16
C GLY A 534 -29.04 -4.67 8.16
N LYS A 535 -28.98 -5.54 7.14
CA LYS A 535 -27.78 -6.31 6.85
C LYS A 535 -27.09 -5.61 5.70
N TYR A 536 -25.78 -5.42 5.82
CA TYR A 536 -24.99 -5.27 4.63
C TYR A 536 -24.99 -6.63 3.94
N VAL A 537 -25.80 -6.77 2.90
CA VAL A 537 -25.67 -7.87 1.96
C VAL A 537 -24.68 -7.38 0.93
N GLN A 538 -23.47 -7.90 1.01
CA GLN A 538 -22.49 -7.68 -0.01
C GLN A 538 -23.08 -8.02 -1.38
N LYS A 539 -23.11 -7.03 -2.27
CA LYS A 539 -23.39 -7.30 -3.67
C LYS A 539 -22.27 -8.20 -4.20
N PRO A 540 -22.57 -9.25 -4.96
CA PRO A 540 -21.55 -10.07 -5.55
C PRO A 540 -20.59 -9.19 -6.34
N VAL A 541 -19.31 -9.36 -6.04
CA VAL A 541 -18.24 -8.73 -6.80
C VAL A 541 -18.23 -9.34 -8.16
N ALA A 542 -18.19 -8.47 -9.18
CA ALA A 542 -17.85 -8.87 -10.52
C ALA A 542 -16.39 -9.36 -10.51
N TRP A 543 -16.22 -10.65 -10.20
CA TRP A 543 -15.10 -11.40 -10.73
C TRP A 543 -15.32 -11.41 -12.23
N ASN A 544 -14.41 -10.83 -13.01
CA ASN A 544 -14.63 -10.72 -14.44
C ASN A 544 -14.91 -12.09 -15.04
N LEU A 545 -15.97 -12.05 -15.86
CA LEU A 545 -16.65 -13.18 -16.47
C LEU A 545 -15.70 -14.08 -17.26
N TYR A 546 -15.87 -15.38 -17.06
CA TYR A 546 -15.42 -16.42 -17.96
C TYR A 546 -16.66 -17.20 -18.44
N TYR A 547 -16.65 -17.59 -19.71
CA TYR A 547 -17.54 -18.63 -20.25
C TYR A 547 -16.65 -19.77 -20.77
N LEU A 548 -16.85 -20.98 -20.24
CA LEU A 548 -16.26 -22.22 -20.78
C LEU A 548 -17.08 -22.70 -21.98
N GLU A 549 -16.32 -23.00 -23.04
CA GLU A 549 -16.46 -24.02 -24.09
C GLU A 549 -17.87 -24.39 -24.58
N ASN A 550 -18.05 -24.24 -25.90
CA ASN A 550 -18.59 -25.32 -26.73
C ASN A 550 -17.96 -25.29 -28.13
N GLU A 551 -17.43 -26.47 -28.49
CA GLU A 551 -16.98 -27.02 -29.80
C GLU A 551 -15.46 -27.14 -30.05
#